data_AF-A0AAN9H4R7-F1
#
_entry.id   AF-A0AAN9H4R7-F1
#
_cell.length_a   1.000
_cell.length_b   1.000
_cell.length_c   1.000
_cell.angle_alpha   90.00
_cell.angle_beta   90.00
_cell.angle_gamma   90.00
#
_symmetry.space_group_name_H-M   'P 1'
#
loop_
_entity.id
_entity.type
_entity.pdbx_description
1 polymer ?
#
loop_
_entity_poly.entity_id
_entity_poly.type
_entity_poly.pdbx_seq_one_letter_code
_entity_poly.pdbx_strand_id
1 'polypeptide(L)'
;MSQSSYGRMWDAAQGALEYLLEDEYPTMQLHPQKDRMQVFQTLATFYLRYLKIFRALEEVYDQLVHPQKRRVVHQVLEGVMGRLVELKNEMVELEYSEFHFFDDILQDLKMTPEDLEVPIPRYFVREKMRALKEREKMLAHILAKGGRQEDKTVPVLQSMSIERAMWLLQVSERARQGRLRAHFMKTIRQEEQRRLQSSSSSILDPDRAATCIQKVWRGYRDRRRVQKECLEEMIFLGREVDGGKERTRSGRLVTLPTSDLVAPGRATLDYEATKEKTARGPSERRDGRWAHKDGSNGNDRNE
;
A
#
# COMPACT_ATOMS: atom_id res chain seq x y z
N MET A 1 25.93 8.35 33.37
CA MET A 1 24.90 8.54 34.42
C MET A 1 24.49 7.18 34.94
N SER A 2 24.15 7.06 36.23
CA SER A 2 24.00 5.77 36.92
C SER A 2 22.67 5.06 36.57
N GLN A 3 22.68 3.73 36.62
CA GLN A 3 21.51 2.85 36.40
C GLN A 3 20.27 3.26 37.21
N SER A 4 20.48 3.85 38.40
CA SER A 4 19.40 4.33 39.28
C SER A 4 18.63 5.52 38.69
N SER A 5 19.29 6.40 37.93
CA SER A 5 18.66 7.58 37.33
C SER A 5 17.59 7.19 36.31
N TYR A 6 17.91 6.23 35.44
CA TYR A 6 16.99 5.78 34.39
C TYR A 6 15.85 4.93 34.93
N GLY A 7 16.11 4.15 36.01
CA GLY A 7 15.05 3.45 36.74
C GLY A 7 14.01 4.44 37.27
N ARG A 8 14.44 5.53 37.91
CA ARG A 8 13.52 6.57 38.40
C ARG A 8 12.73 7.25 37.29
N MET A 9 13.35 7.52 36.13
CA MET A 9 12.64 8.10 34.98
C MET A 9 11.58 7.14 34.44
N TRP A 10 11.91 5.85 34.34
CA TRP A 10 10.95 4.81 33.96
C TRP A 10 9.81 4.70 34.96
N ASP A 11 10.12 4.59 36.26
CA ASP A 11 9.11 4.45 37.32
C ASP A 11 8.17 5.67 37.35
N ALA A 12 8.69 6.88 37.12
CA ALA A 12 7.90 8.10 37.01
C ALA A 12 6.98 8.08 35.77
N ALA A 13 7.50 7.70 34.60
CA ALA A 13 6.72 7.63 33.36
C ALA A 13 5.64 6.53 33.42
N GLN A 14 5.99 5.35 33.96
CA GLN A 14 5.06 4.25 34.16
C GLN A 14 3.98 4.62 35.17
N GLY A 15 4.34 5.23 36.31
CA GLY A 15 3.37 5.70 37.29
C GLY A 15 2.42 6.74 36.70
N ALA A 16 2.94 7.71 35.93
CA ALA A 16 2.09 8.70 35.25
C ALA A 16 1.11 8.05 34.26
N LEU A 17 1.53 7.00 33.55
CA LEU A 17 0.67 6.23 32.66
C LEU A 17 -0.39 5.44 33.43
N GLU A 18 -0.03 4.80 34.53
CA GLU A 18 -0.95 4.04 35.37
C GLU A 18 -2.05 4.94 35.95
N TYR A 19 -1.69 6.11 36.49
CA TYR A 19 -2.68 7.12 36.93
C TYR A 19 -3.57 7.61 35.79
N LEU A 20 -3.03 7.81 34.59
CA LEU A 20 -3.83 8.25 33.45
C LEU A 20 -4.83 7.19 32.99
N LEU A 21 -4.45 5.91 33.06
CA LEU A 21 -5.32 4.79 32.70
C LEU A 21 -6.45 4.60 33.72
N GLU A 22 -6.19 4.85 35.01
CA GLU A 22 -7.24 4.85 36.04
C GLU A 22 -8.28 5.96 35.78
N ASP A 23 -7.84 7.15 35.35
CA ASP A 23 -8.71 8.27 34.98
C ASP A 23 -9.54 7.97 33.72
N GLU A 24 -8.96 7.30 32.71
CA GLU A 24 -9.60 7.01 31.43
C GLU A 24 -10.59 5.82 31.51
N TYR A 25 -10.26 4.81 32.31
CA TYR A 25 -11.08 3.62 32.53
C TYR A 25 -11.49 3.50 34.00
N PRO A 26 -12.35 4.40 34.50
CA PRO A 26 -12.81 4.33 35.87
C PRO A 26 -13.58 3.03 36.11
N THR A 27 -13.38 2.43 37.28
CA THR A 27 -14.02 1.16 37.68
C THR A 27 -15.55 1.24 37.68
N MET A 28 -16.11 2.46 37.76
CA MET A 28 -17.53 2.73 37.73
C MET A 28 -17.89 3.37 36.38
N GLN A 29 -18.86 2.79 35.68
CA GLN A 29 -19.31 3.28 34.37
C GLN A 29 -19.80 4.74 34.50
N LEU A 30 -19.14 5.66 33.80
CA LEU A 30 -19.57 7.04 33.71
C LEU A 30 -20.84 7.13 32.85
N HIS A 31 -21.72 8.07 33.19
CA HIS A 31 -22.90 8.34 32.38
C HIS A 31 -22.46 8.91 31.02
N PRO A 32 -23.14 8.57 29.91
CA PRO A 32 -22.83 9.14 28.60
C PRO A 32 -22.85 10.67 28.67
N GLN A 33 -21.68 11.30 28.47
CA GLN A 33 -21.61 12.75 28.35
C GLN A 33 -22.33 13.18 27.08
N LYS A 34 -23.33 14.05 27.23
CA LYS A 34 -24.14 14.55 26.10
C LYS A 34 -23.61 15.86 25.52
N ASP A 35 -22.75 16.55 26.28
CA ASP A 35 -22.23 17.85 25.89
C ASP A 35 -20.91 17.69 25.11
N ARG A 36 -20.95 18.12 23.85
CA ARG A 36 -19.81 18.00 22.93
C ARG A 36 -18.58 18.76 23.43
N MET A 37 -18.76 19.92 24.07
CA MET A 37 -17.64 20.73 24.56
C MET A 37 -16.90 20.02 25.71
N GLN A 38 -17.65 19.38 26.60
CA GLN A 38 -17.06 18.62 27.72
C GLN A 38 -16.35 17.36 27.23
N VAL A 39 -16.92 16.66 26.24
CA VAL A 39 -16.26 15.51 25.60
C VAL A 39 -14.95 15.96 24.95
N PHE A 40 -14.97 17.06 24.20
CA PHE A 40 -13.77 17.60 23.57
C PHE A 40 -12.69 17.97 24.59
N GLN A 41 -13.04 18.73 25.63
CA GLN A 41 -12.13 19.11 26.72
C GLN A 41 -11.51 17.88 27.39
N THR A 42 -12.31 16.83 27.61
CA THR A 42 -11.85 15.56 28.19
C THR A 42 -10.86 14.85 27.26
N LEU A 43 -11.21 14.69 25.98
CA LEU A 43 -10.34 14.06 24.98
C LEU A 43 -9.02 14.83 24.79
N ALA A 44 -9.09 16.15 24.69
CA ALA A 44 -7.94 17.02 24.56
C ALA A 44 -7.03 16.95 25.80
N THR A 45 -7.61 16.87 27.00
CA THR A 45 -6.85 16.66 28.24
C THR A 45 -6.12 15.31 28.22
N PHE A 46 -6.78 14.22 27.84
CA PHE A 46 -6.14 12.92 27.71
C PHE A 46 -5.04 12.95 26.66
N TYR A 47 -5.30 13.50 25.47
CA TYR A 47 -4.33 13.62 24.39
C TYR A 47 -3.04 14.31 24.85
N LEU A 48 -3.15 15.45 25.53
CA LEU A 48 -2.00 16.20 26.01
C LEU A 48 -1.25 15.49 27.15
N ARG A 49 -1.97 14.80 28.05
CA ARG A 49 -1.34 13.99 29.10
C ARG A 49 -0.59 12.78 28.51
N TYR A 50 -1.17 12.10 27.53
CA TYR A 50 -0.50 11.03 26.80
C TYR A 50 0.73 11.54 26.04
N LEU A 51 0.68 12.75 25.48
CA LEU A 51 1.81 13.35 24.77
C LEU A 51 3.00 13.62 25.71
N LYS A 52 2.73 14.08 26.93
CA LYS A 52 3.77 14.20 27.97
C LYS A 52 4.41 12.86 28.31
N ILE A 53 3.60 11.83 28.50
CA ILE A 53 4.08 10.48 28.83
C ILE A 53 4.90 9.92 27.66
N PHE A 54 4.45 10.11 26.42
CA PHE A 54 5.17 9.70 25.23
C PHE A 54 6.58 10.30 25.17
N ARG A 55 6.71 11.60 25.41
CA ARG A 55 8.02 12.28 25.47
C ARG A 55 8.92 11.69 26.56
N ALA A 56 8.39 11.50 27.77
CA ALA A 56 9.14 10.90 28.87
C ALA A 56 9.59 9.46 28.56
N LEU A 57 8.74 8.66 27.92
CA LEU A 57 9.05 7.29 27.51
C LEU A 57 10.09 7.24 26.38
N GLU A 58 10.09 8.20 25.45
CA GLU A 58 11.11 8.32 24.41
C GLU A 58 12.49 8.60 25.03
N GLU A 59 12.56 9.52 26.00
CA GLU A 59 13.79 9.80 26.73
C GLU A 59 14.28 8.56 27.51
N VAL A 60 13.37 7.87 28.20
CA VAL A 60 13.70 6.62 28.90
C VAL A 60 14.23 5.57 27.93
N TYR A 61 13.57 5.38 26.79
CA TYR A 61 13.99 4.43 25.77
C TYR A 61 15.41 4.74 25.26
N ASP A 62 15.70 6.01 24.98
CA ASP A 62 17.01 6.41 24.46
C ASP A 62 18.14 6.15 25.48
N GLN A 63 17.86 6.41 26.75
CA GLN A 63 18.82 6.28 27.83
C GLN A 63 19.02 4.83 28.33
N LEU A 64 18.06 3.94 28.11
CA LEU A 64 18.12 2.55 28.60
C LEU A 64 19.11 1.69 27.81
N VAL A 65 20.21 1.26 28.42
CA VAL A 65 21.22 0.39 27.76
C VAL A 65 20.84 -1.10 27.77
N HIS A 66 20.04 -1.54 28.74
CA HIS A 66 19.73 -2.97 28.94
C HIS A 66 18.68 -3.50 27.93
N PRO A 67 19.00 -4.53 27.11
CA PRO A 67 18.16 -4.91 25.98
C PRO A 67 16.82 -5.53 26.37
N GLN A 68 16.74 -6.26 27.49
CA GLN A 68 15.49 -6.86 27.97
C GLN A 68 14.49 -5.78 28.39
N LYS A 69 14.92 -4.85 29.25
CA LYS A 69 14.09 -3.71 29.68
C LYS A 69 13.71 -2.82 28.49
N ARG A 70 14.64 -2.56 27.58
CA ARG A 70 14.38 -1.75 26.38
C ARG A 70 13.25 -2.32 25.51
N ARG A 71 13.14 -3.66 25.38
CA ARG A 71 12.03 -4.30 24.65
C ARG A 71 10.68 -4.04 25.29
N VAL A 72 10.61 -4.08 26.62
CA VAL A 72 9.36 -3.80 27.36
C VAL A 72 8.96 -2.34 27.19
N VAL A 73 9.91 -1.41 27.39
CA VAL A 73 9.65 0.03 27.18
C VAL A 73 9.22 0.31 25.74
N HIS A 74 9.79 -0.37 24.76
CA HIS A 74 9.37 -0.24 23.35
C HIS A 74 7.89 -0.57 23.16
N GLN A 75 7.42 -1.68 23.73
CA GLN A 75 6.02 -2.11 23.60
C GLN A 75 5.07 -1.09 24.24
N VAL A 76 5.43 -0.55 25.40
CA VAL A 76 4.64 0.49 26.07
C VAL A 76 4.63 1.78 25.25
N LEU A 77 5.78 2.19 24.70
CA LEU A 77 5.91 3.37 23.85
C LEU A 77 5.04 3.27 22.58
N GLU A 78 5.06 2.13 21.89
CA GLU A 78 4.20 1.85 20.74
C GLU A 78 2.70 1.86 21.11
N GLY A 79 2.34 1.33 22.28
CA GLY A 79 0.96 1.39 22.79
C GLY A 79 0.49 2.82 23.04
N VAL A 80 1.32 3.64 23.69
CA VAL A 80 1.02 5.06 23.93
C VAL A 80 0.93 5.84 22.61
N MET A 81 1.80 5.54 21.63
CA MET A 81 1.71 6.12 20.29
C MET A 81 0.39 5.77 19.60
N GLY A 82 -0.04 4.50 19.69
CA GLY A 82 -1.33 4.06 19.16
C GLY A 82 -2.48 4.86 19.78
N ARG A 83 -2.51 4.96 21.11
CA ARG A 83 -3.55 5.70 21.84
C ARG A 83 -3.58 7.20 21.49
N LEU A 84 -2.41 7.83 21.29
CA LEU A 84 -2.33 9.22 20.84
C LEU A 84 -3.02 9.44 19.49
N VAL A 85 -2.83 8.52 18.55
CA VAL A 85 -3.46 8.61 17.22
C VAL A 85 -4.96 8.38 17.32
N GLU A 86 -5.40 7.43 18.14
CA GLU A 86 -6.82 7.17 18.40
C GLU A 86 -7.52 8.41 18.99
N LEU A 87 -6.98 8.98 20.07
CA LEU A 87 -7.54 10.18 20.70
C LEU A 87 -7.58 11.36 19.74
N LYS A 88 -6.52 11.54 18.95
CA LYS A 88 -6.51 12.59 17.92
C LYS A 88 -7.60 12.34 16.87
N ASN A 89 -7.80 11.11 16.44
CA ASN A 89 -8.86 10.75 15.50
C ASN A 89 -10.25 10.99 16.08
N GLU A 90 -10.49 10.59 17.33
CA GLU A 90 -11.76 10.83 18.05
C GLU A 90 -12.08 12.34 18.14
N MET A 91 -11.08 13.18 18.42
CA MET A 91 -11.24 14.64 18.43
C MET A 91 -11.59 15.21 17.04
N VAL A 92 -10.90 14.74 16.00
CA VAL A 92 -11.16 15.16 14.62
C VAL A 92 -12.56 14.76 14.17
N GLU A 93 -13.02 13.56 14.54
CA GLU A 93 -14.38 13.10 14.24
C GLU A 93 -15.44 13.89 15.01
N LEU A 94 -15.13 14.37 16.22
CA LEU A 94 -16.04 15.16 17.03
C LEU A 94 -16.23 16.59 16.49
N GLU A 95 -15.16 17.25 16.08
CA GLU A 95 -15.18 18.65 15.62
C GLU A 95 -15.21 18.81 14.09
N TYR A 96 -14.98 17.74 13.33
CA TYR A 96 -14.78 17.77 11.87
C TYR A 96 -13.64 18.70 11.42
N SER A 97 -12.61 18.85 12.25
CA SER A 97 -11.45 19.70 12.01
C SER A 97 -10.16 18.96 12.37
N GLU A 98 -9.11 19.12 11.57
CA GLU A 98 -7.77 18.63 11.93
C GLU A 98 -7.08 19.54 12.95
N PHE A 99 -7.42 20.83 12.92
CA PHE A 99 -6.82 21.89 13.72
C PHE A 99 -7.66 22.17 14.96
N HIS A 100 -7.01 22.13 16.12
CA HIS A 100 -7.63 22.27 17.43
C HIS A 100 -6.81 23.26 18.27
N PHE A 101 -7.49 24.10 19.04
CA PHE A 101 -6.88 25.07 19.94
C PHE A 101 -6.82 24.49 21.35
N PHE A 102 -5.63 24.50 21.96
CA PHE A 102 -5.38 23.90 23.27
C PHE A 102 -5.04 24.92 24.36
N ASP A 103 -5.16 26.22 24.11
CA ASP A 103 -4.59 27.28 24.96
C ASP A 103 -5.02 27.17 26.43
N ASP A 104 -6.31 26.99 26.69
CA ASP A 104 -6.85 26.85 28.06
C ASP A 104 -6.32 25.59 28.75
N ILE A 105 -6.26 24.46 28.03
CA ILE A 105 -5.83 23.17 28.57
C ILE A 105 -4.30 23.13 28.76
N LEU A 106 -3.55 23.79 27.87
CA LEU A 106 -2.10 23.97 28.02
C LEU A 106 -1.78 24.77 29.28
N GLN A 107 -2.53 25.83 29.55
CA GLN A 107 -2.38 26.63 30.75
C GLN A 107 -2.62 25.78 32.01
N ASP A 108 -3.69 25.00 32.05
CA ASP A 108 -4.03 24.11 33.17
C ASP A 108 -2.97 23.03 33.39
N LEU A 109 -2.47 22.43 32.31
CA LEU A 109 -1.43 21.41 32.36
C LEU A 109 -0.02 21.98 32.53
N LYS A 110 0.15 23.30 32.62
CA LYS A 110 1.46 23.98 32.70
C LYS A 110 2.40 23.54 31.57
N MET A 111 1.87 23.42 30.36
CA MET A 111 2.63 23.10 29.15
C MET A 111 2.89 24.34 28.32
N THR A 112 3.97 24.29 27.56
CA THR A 112 4.28 25.28 26.54
C THR A 112 3.83 24.78 25.16
N PRO A 113 3.63 25.66 24.17
CA PRO A 113 3.34 25.24 22.79
C PRO A 113 4.45 24.36 22.19
N GLU A 114 5.70 24.53 22.62
CA GLU A 114 6.82 23.65 22.23
C GLU A 114 6.57 22.20 22.67
N ASP A 115 5.77 21.99 23.71
CA ASP A 115 5.42 20.66 24.21
C ASP A 115 4.43 19.90 23.31
N LEU A 116 3.77 20.60 22.38
CA LEU A 116 2.86 19.99 21.40
C LEU A 116 3.59 19.27 20.26
N GLU A 117 4.87 19.56 20.04
CA GLU A 117 5.62 18.90 18.98
C GLU A 117 5.75 17.40 19.29
N VAL A 118 5.29 16.54 18.39
CA VAL A 118 5.42 15.09 18.57
C VAL A 118 6.83 14.67 18.14
N PRO A 119 7.73 14.29 19.08
CA PRO A 119 9.08 13.88 18.68
C PRO A 119 9.03 12.58 17.86
N ILE A 120 9.91 12.47 16.87
CA ILE A 120 10.10 11.23 16.11
C ILE A 120 10.99 10.30 16.96
N PRO A 121 10.51 9.14 17.43
CA PRO A 121 11.31 8.30 18.30
C PRO A 121 12.61 7.82 17.65
N ARG A 122 13.73 7.91 18.38
CA ARG A 122 15.07 7.60 17.84
C ARG A 122 15.24 6.15 17.38
N TYR A 123 14.43 5.22 17.89
CA TYR A 123 14.52 3.81 17.48
C TYR A 123 14.10 3.56 16.03
N PHE A 124 13.24 4.39 15.44
CA PHE A 124 12.85 4.26 14.04
C PHE A 124 14.07 4.26 13.11
N VAL A 125 15.06 5.10 13.42
CA VAL A 125 16.31 5.18 12.66
C VAL A 125 17.21 3.98 13.00
N ARG A 126 17.33 3.61 14.28
CA ARG A 126 18.18 2.50 14.74
C ARG A 126 17.75 1.14 14.18
N GLU A 127 16.45 0.85 14.21
CA GLU A 127 15.90 -0.41 13.71
C GLU A 127 15.97 -0.49 12.18
N LYS A 128 15.67 0.62 11.49
CA LYS A 128 15.77 0.70 10.03
C LYS A 128 17.19 0.90 9.52
N MET A 129 18.20 1.03 10.39
CA MET A 129 19.57 1.35 10.00
C MET A 129 20.16 0.36 9.00
N ARG A 130 19.83 -0.94 9.14
CA ARG A 130 20.28 -1.97 8.19
C ARG A 130 19.67 -1.75 6.80
N ALA A 131 18.35 -1.60 6.72
CA ALA A 131 17.64 -1.31 5.47
C ALA A 131 18.09 0.03 4.85
N LEU A 132 18.36 1.05 5.68
CA LEU A 132 18.90 2.34 5.22
C LEU A 132 20.31 2.17 4.62
N LYS A 133 21.21 1.42 5.27
CA LYS A 133 22.54 1.11 4.74
C LYS A 133 22.49 0.28 3.46
N GLU A 134 21.56 -0.67 3.37
CA GLU A 134 21.35 -1.46 2.15
C GLU A 134 20.86 -0.59 1.00
N ARG A 135 19.90 0.30 1.25
CA ARG A 135 19.45 1.30 0.27
C ARG A 135 20.57 2.25 -0.12
N GLU A 136 21.35 2.73 0.84
CA GLU A 136 22.52 3.58 0.59
C GLU A 136 23.55 2.87 -0.31
N LYS A 137 23.86 1.60 -0.05
CA LYS A 137 24.72 0.78 -0.91
C LYS A 137 24.13 0.59 -2.30
N MET A 138 22.83 0.33 -2.40
CA MET A 138 22.14 0.21 -3.68
C MET A 138 22.21 1.52 -4.47
N LEU A 139 21.96 2.66 -3.82
CA LEU A 139 22.08 3.99 -4.42
C LEU A 139 23.52 4.25 -4.86
N ALA A 140 24.51 3.98 -4.01
CA ALA A 140 25.92 4.10 -4.36
C ALA A 140 26.28 3.23 -5.57
N HIS A 141 25.75 2.01 -5.65
CA HIS A 141 25.94 1.11 -6.79
C HIS A 141 25.25 1.61 -8.07
N ILE A 142 24.03 2.15 -7.95
CA ILE A 142 23.31 2.75 -9.08
C ILE A 142 24.04 4.00 -9.56
N LEU A 143 24.56 4.85 -8.66
CA LEU A 143 25.35 6.03 -9.01
C LEU A 143 26.69 5.64 -9.64
N ALA A 144 27.35 4.59 -9.15
CA ALA A 144 28.58 4.07 -9.73
C ALA A 144 28.34 3.43 -11.12
N LYS A 145 27.26 2.68 -11.29
CA LYS A 145 26.87 2.04 -12.56
C LYS A 145 26.25 3.00 -13.56
N GLY A 146 25.55 4.03 -13.09
CA GLY A 146 24.96 5.10 -13.89
C GLY A 146 26.00 5.96 -14.59
N GLY A 147 27.29 5.64 -14.41
CA GLY A 147 28.40 6.45 -14.81
C GLY A 147 28.46 7.64 -13.87
N ARG A 148 29.60 7.77 -13.20
CA ARG A 148 30.10 9.10 -12.88
C ARG A 148 30.04 9.87 -14.21
N GLN A 149 29.10 10.81 -14.36
CA GLN A 149 29.57 12.08 -14.88
C GLN A 149 30.63 12.46 -13.85
N GLU A 150 31.89 12.20 -14.21
CA GLU A 150 33.03 12.85 -13.58
C GLU A 150 32.55 14.25 -13.22
N ASP A 151 32.80 14.67 -11.99
CA ASP A 151 32.79 16.07 -11.62
C ASP A 151 33.78 16.77 -12.57
N LYS A 152 33.34 17.03 -13.80
CA LYS A 152 33.71 18.22 -14.54
C LYS A 152 33.27 19.28 -13.56
N THR A 153 34.22 19.78 -12.79
CA THR A 153 34.23 21.12 -12.23
C THR A 153 33.23 21.94 -13.03
N VAL A 154 32.01 22.07 -12.51
CA VAL A 154 30.90 22.61 -13.29
C VAL A 154 31.39 23.97 -13.75
N PRO A 155 31.69 24.18 -15.05
CA PRO A 155 31.90 25.51 -15.53
C PRO A 155 30.52 26.11 -15.37
N VAL A 156 30.39 26.98 -14.36
CA VAL A 156 29.32 27.96 -14.16
C VAL A 156 28.16 27.73 -15.12
N LEU A 157 27.06 27.15 -14.62
CA LEU A 157 25.72 27.23 -15.20
C LEU A 157 25.73 27.39 -16.74
N GLN A 158 25.86 26.29 -17.49
CA GLN A 158 25.30 26.32 -18.84
C GLN A 158 23.78 26.45 -18.67
N SER A 159 23.32 27.69 -18.60
CA SER A 159 21.92 28.05 -18.64
C SER A 159 21.32 27.36 -19.86
N MET A 160 20.41 26.42 -19.63
CA MET A 160 19.66 25.79 -20.70
C MET A 160 19.03 26.89 -21.56
N SER A 161 19.16 26.81 -22.89
CA SER A 161 18.51 27.80 -23.74
C SER A 161 17.01 27.76 -23.51
N ILE A 162 16.37 28.93 -23.57
CA ILE A 162 14.92 29.07 -23.37
C ILE A 162 14.16 28.15 -24.35
N GLU A 163 14.66 28.03 -25.58
CA GLU A 163 14.11 27.14 -26.60
C GLU A 163 14.16 25.66 -26.18
N ARG A 164 15.29 25.23 -25.59
CA ARG A 164 15.44 23.85 -25.13
C ARG A 164 14.54 23.55 -23.94
N ALA A 165 14.41 24.50 -23.01
CA ALA A 165 13.49 24.40 -21.88
C ALA A 165 12.03 24.32 -22.35
N MET A 166 11.65 25.19 -23.30
CA MET A 166 10.31 25.20 -23.88
C MET A 166 9.99 23.90 -24.62
N TRP A 167 10.94 23.38 -25.40
CA TRP A 167 10.78 22.10 -26.09
C TRP A 167 10.58 20.94 -25.11
N LEU A 168 11.39 20.86 -24.04
CA LEU A 168 11.24 19.84 -23.00
C LEU A 168 9.87 19.94 -22.30
N LEU A 169 9.43 21.16 -21.98
CA LEU A 169 8.13 21.39 -21.37
C LEU A 169 6.98 20.96 -22.29
N GLN A 170 7.05 21.29 -23.58
CA GLN A 170 6.01 20.93 -24.55
C GLN A 170 5.95 19.42 -24.79
N VAL A 171 7.10 18.74 -24.89
CA VAL A 171 7.15 17.28 -25.08
C VAL A 171 6.62 16.56 -23.85
N SER A 172 7.03 16.99 -22.65
CA SER A 172 6.56 16.39 -21.40
C SER A 172 5.06 16.62 -21.18
N GLU A 173 4.55 17.82 -21.47
CA GLU A 173 3.11 18.11 -21.40
C GLU A 173 2.32 17.32 -22.45
N ARG A 174 2.81 17.20 -23.70
CA ARG A 174 2.19 16.34 -24.72
C ARG A 174 2.14 14.89 -24.28
N ALA A 175 3.20 14.37 -23.67
CA ALA A 175 3.23 13.01 -23.15
C ALA A 175 2.24 12.82 -21.99
N ARG A 176 2.13 13.80 -21.08
CA ARG A 176 1.17 13.79 -19.98
C ARG A 176 -0.26 13.79 -20.50
N GLN A 177 -0.58 14.67 -21.46
CA GLN A 177 -1.87 14.74 -22.13
C GLN A 177 -2.20 13.42 -22.85
N GLY A 178 -1.21 12.81 -23.53
CA GLY A 178 -1.35 11.50 -24.17
C GLY A 178 -1.73 10.40 -23.18
N ARG A 179 -1.06 10.35 -22.01
CA ARG A 179 -1.41 9.40 -20.94
C ARG A 179 -2.82 9.62 -20.41
N LEU A 180 -3.20 10.87 -20.17
CA LEU A 180 -4.54 11.21 -19.67
C LEU A 180 -5.63 10.82 -20.67
N ARG A 181 -5.44 11.12 -21.96
CA ARG A 181 -6.38 10.71 -23.03
C ARG A 181 -6.46 9.19 -23.16
N ALA A 182 -5.33 8.49 -23.12
CA ALA A 182 -5.31 7.03 -23.17
C ALA A 182 -6.07 6.41 -21.99
N HIS A 183 -5.88 6.96 -20.79
CA HIS A 183 -6.63 6.56 -19.60
C HIS A 183 -8.14 6.78 -19.79
N PHE A 184 -8.54 8.00 -20.21
CA PHE A 184 -9.95 8.33 -20.44
C PHE A 184 -10.62 7.43 -21.50
N MET A 185 -9.94 7.19 -22.61
CA MET A 185 -10.40 6.26 -23.66
C MET A 185 -10.52 4.83 -23.15
N LYS A 186 -9.59 4.38 -22.30
CA LYS A 186 -9.66 3.05 -21.67
C LYS A 186 -10.90 2.91 -20.80
N THR A 187 -11.22 3.92 -19.98
CA THR A 187 -12.43 3.92 -19.14
C THR A 187 -13.71 3.87 -19.97
N ILE A 188 -13.81 4.66 -21.03
CA ILE A 188 -14.98 4.62 -21.94
C ILE A 188 -15.14 3.23 -22.53
N ARG A 189 -14.05 2.63 -23.03
CA ARG A 189 -14.08 1.31 -23.66
C ARG A 189 -14.50 0.21 -22.69
N GLN A 190 -14.05 0.29 -21.44
CA GLN A 190 -14.44 -0.64 -20.37
C GLN A 190 -15.91 -0.47 -19.97
N GLU A 191 -16.43 0.76 -19.96
CA GLU A 191 -17.84 1.02 -19.70
C GLU A 191 -18.73 0.52 -20.84
N GLU A 192 -18.34 0.79 -22.09
CA GLU A 192 -19.03 0.27 -23.28
C GLU A 192 -19.04 -1.26 -23.28
N GLN A 193 -17.92 -1.90 -22.94
CA GLN A 193 -17.84 -3.36 -22.81
C GLN A 193 -18.73 -3.89 -21.67
N ARG A 194 -18.82 -3.19 -20.53
CA ARG A 194 -19.78 -3.54 -19.46
C ARG A 194 -21.23 -3.39 -19.90
N ARG A 195 -21.57 -2.33 -20.66
CA ARG A 195 -22.91 -2.13 -21.23
C ARG A 195 -23.26 -3.24 -22.23
N LEU A 196 -22.31 -3.58 -23.11
CA LEU A 196 -22.47 -4.69 -24.06
C LEU A 196 -22.65 -6.03 -23.34
N GLN A 197 -21.86 -6.31 -22.30
CA GLN A 197 -21.98 -7.52 -21.47
C GLN A 197 -23.30 -7.58 -20.70
N SER A 198 -23.78 -6.44 -20.18
CA SER A 198 -25.09 -6.33 -19.54
C SER A 198 -26.24 -6.50 -20.53
N SER A 199 -26.06 -6.11 -21.80
CA SER A 199 -27.04 -6.33 -22.87
C SER A 199 -26.98 -7.75 -23.45
N SER A 200 -25.88 -8.48 -23.24
CA SER A 200 -25.64 -9.82 -23.80
C SER A 200 -25.81 -10.93 -22.76
N SER A 201 -26.87 -10.90 -21.95
CA SER A 201 -27.26 -12.05 -21.10
C SER A 201 -28.18 -13.04 -21.84
N SER A 202 -27.98 -13.22 -23.14
CA SER A 202 -28.73 -14.19 -23.93
C SER A 202 -27.77 -14.92 -24.86
N ILE A 203 -27.57 -16.21 -24.56
CA ILE A 203 -27.14 -17.33 -25.41
C ILE A 203 -25.99 -17.01 -26.39
N LEU A 204 -24.83 -17.64 -26.19
CA LEU A 204 -23.71 -17.59 -27.15
C LEU A 204 -24.17 -18.10 -28.52
N ASP A 205 -24.51 -17.17 -29.41
CA ASP A 205 -24.82 -17.41 -30.81
C ASP A 205 -23.64 -18.13 -31.50
N PRO A 206 -23.83 -19.34 -32.04
CA PRO A 206 -22.77 -20.13 -32.68
C PRO A 206 -21.99 -19.36 -33.75
N ASP A 207 -22.67 -18.46 -34.48
CA ASP A 207 -22.06 -17.65 -35.52
C ASP A 207 -21.11 -16.57 -34.96
N ARG A 208 -21.44 -16.02 -33.77
CA ARG A 208 -20.54 -15.12 -33.05
C ARG A 208 -19.31 -15.85 -32.51
N ALA A 209 -19.48 -17.06 -32.00
CA ALA A 209 -18.36 -17.91 -31.58
C ALA A 209 -17.45 -18.25 -32.76
N ALA A 210 -18.03 -18.65 -33.91
CA ALA A 210 -17.30 -18.91 -35.15
C ALA A 210 -16.51 -17.68 -35.61
N THR A 211 -17.11 -16.48 -35.57
CA THR A 211 -16.44 -15.23 -35.95
C THR A 211 -15.24 -14.92 -35.05
N CYS A 212 -15.36 -15.13 -33.74
CA CYS A 212 -14.25 -14.98 -32.80
C CYS A 212 -13.10 -15.96 -33.09
N ILE A 213 -13.42 -17.24 -33.31
CA ILE A 213 -12.43 -18.28 -33.63
C ILE A 213 -11.72 -17.96 -34.96
N GLN A 214 -12.49 -17.58 -35.99
CA GLN A 214 -11.94 -17.22 -37.30
C GLN A 214 -11.04 -15.98 -37.22
N LYS A 215 -11.41 -14.96 -36.44
CA LYS A 215 -10.60 -13.76 -36.25
C LYS A 215 -9.25 -14.08 -35.59
N VAL A 216 -9.26 -14.92 -34.56
CA VAL A 216 -8.03 -15.35 -33.86
C VAL A 216 -7.15 -16.16 -34.81
N TRP A 217 -7.71 -17.10 -35.57
CA TRP A 217 -6.97 -17.93 -36.51
C TRP A 217 -6.38 -17.12 -37.68
N ARG A 218 -7.15 -16.21 -38.27
CA ARG A 218 -6.66 -15.29 -39.32
C ARG A 218 -5.49 -14.45 -38.80
N GLY A 219 -5.63 -13.88 -37.60
CA GLY A 219 -4.54 -13.12 -36.96
C GLY A 219 -3.29 -13.96 -36.67
N TYR A 220 -3.43 -15.20 -36.24
CA TYR A 220 -2.29 -16.11 -36.06
C TYR A 220 -1.59 -16.41 -37.40
N ARG A 221 -2.37 -16.76 -38.42
CA ARG A 221 -1.87 -17.07 -39.77
C ARG A 221 -1.11 -15.89 -40.37
N ASP A 222 -1.67 -14.69 -40.26
CA ASP A 222 -1.06 -13.49 -40.85
C ASP A 222 0.24 -13.12 -40.10
N ARG A 223 0.28 -13.22 -38.77
CA ARG A 223 1.53 -13.04 -37.99
C ARG A 223 2.60 -14.08 -38.35
N ARG A 224 2.20 -15.34 -38.56
CA ARG A 224 3.12 -16.40 -39.01
C ARG A 224 3.68 -16.12 -40.41
N ARG A 225 2.84 -15.62 -41.32
CA ARG A 225 3.29 -15.19 -42.66
C ARG A 225 4.29 -14.04 -42.55
N VAL A 226 3.95 -12.98 -41.83
CA VAL A 226 4.85 -11.82 -41.65
C VAL A 226 6.17 -12.24 -40.98
N GLN A 227 6.11 -13.11 -39.96
CA GLN A 227 7.33 -13.62 -39.33
C GLN A 227 8.21 -14.39 -40.32
N LYS A 228 7.62 -15.17 -41.22
CA LYS A 228 8.32 -15.90 -42.28
C LYS A 228 8.94 -14.93 -43.30
N GLU A 229 8.16 -13.96 -43.77
CA GLU A 229 8.62 -12.93 -44.73
C GLU A 229 9.76 -12.09 -44.13
N CYS A 230 9.66 -11.66 -42.86
CA CYS A 230 10.74 -10.95 -42.18
C CYS A 230 12.00 -11.81 -42.02
N LEU A 231 11.86 -13.11 -41.77
CA LEU A 231 13.00 -14.03 -41.65
C LEU A 231 13.66 -14.25 -43.03
N GLU A 232 12.86 -14.45 -44.08
CA GLU A 232 13.34 -14.54 -45.46
C GLU A 232 14.04 -13.24 -45.89
N GLU A 233 13.52 -12.08 -45.51
CA GLU A 233 14.16 -10.78 -45.73
C GLU A 233 15.47 -10.63 -44.96
N MET A 234 15.54 -11.07 -43.69
CA MET A 234 16.79 -11.07 -42.91
C MET A 234 17.86 -11.99 -43.49
N ILE A 235 17.46 -13.15 -44.03
CA ILE A 235 18.37 -14.04 -44.76
C ILE A 235 18.83 -13.38 -46.06
N PHE A 236 17.93 -12.77 -46.83
CA PHE A 236 18.25 -12.07 -48.08
C PHE A 236 19.22 -10.90 -47.85
N LEU A 237 19.02 -10.13 -46.79
CA LEU A 237 19.89 -9.02 -46.38
C LEU A 237 21.21 -9.49 -45.73
N GLY A 238 21.43 -10.81 -45.60
CA GLY A 238 22.64 -11.41 -45.05
C GLY A 238 22.84 -11.17 -43.55
N ARG A 239 21.75 -10.85 -42.81
CA ARG A 239 21.78 -10.65 -41.36
C ARG A 239 21.62 -11.95 -40.57
N GLU A 240 21.06 -12.98 -41.20
CA GLU A 240 20.99 -14.36 -40.68
C GLU A 240 21.43 -15.37 -41.77
N VAL A 241 21.98 -16.51 -41.37
CA VAL A 241 22.46 -17.57 -42.27
C VAL A 241 21.31 -18.55 -42.54
N ASP A 242 21.03 -18.80 -43.82
CA ASP A 242 20.07 -19.82 -44.25
C ASP A 242 20.55 -21.20 -43.75
N GLY A 243 19.78 -21.84 -42.87
CA GLY A 243 20.14 -23.09 -42.18
C GLY A 243 20.28 -24.32 -43.07
N GLY A 244 20.36 -24.14 -44.39
CA GLY A 244 20.49 -25.20 -45.40
C GLY A 244 21.70 -25.13 -46.31
N LYS A 245 22.59 -24.13 -46.20
CA LYS A 245 23.84 -24.08 -47.01
C LYS A 245 25.04 -23.66 -46.17
N GLU A 246 25.74 -24.65 -45.63
CA GLU A 246 27.14 -24.50 -45.22
C GLU A 246 27.97 -24.05 -46.43
N ARG A 247 28.37 -22.77 -46.45
CA ARG A 247 29.53 -22.33 -47.22
C ARG A 247 30.76 -22.55 -46.36
N THR A 248 31.45 -23.65 -46.62
CA THR A 248 32.81 -23.88 -46.16
C THR A 248 33.74 -22.81 -46.74
N ARG A 249 34.22 -21.89 -45.90
CA ARG A 249 35.53 -21.25 -46.09
C ARG A 249 36.20 -21.01 -44.75
N SER A 250 37.39 -21.61 -44.65
CA SER A 250 38.40 -21.49 -43.61
C SER A 250 38.16 -22.31 -42.34
N GLY A 251 39.03 -23.30 -42.16
CA GLY A 251 38.97 -24.27 -41.08
C GLY A 251 39.19 -23.66 -39.71
N ARG A 252 38.24 -23.94 -38.81
CA ARG A 252 38.52 -24.21 -37.40
C ARG A 252 37.36 -25.04 -36.86
N LEU A 253 37.63 -26.31 -36.58
CA LEU A 253 36.71 -27.18 -35.88
C LEU A 253 36.64 -26.71 -34.42
N VAL A 254 35.56 -26.05 -34.03
CA VAL A 254 35.20 -25.87 -32.63
C VAL A 254 33.87 -26.59 -32.43
N THR A 255 33.95 -27.74 -31.76
CA THR A 255 32.78 -28.45 -31.25
C THR A 255 32.09 -27.57 -30.20
N LEU A 256 30.82 -27.24 -30.43
CA LEU A 256 29.95 -26.70 -29.38
C LEU A 256 28.97 -27.79 -28.92
N PRO A 257 28.61 -27.80 -27.63
CA PRO A 257 27.92 -28.90 -26.99
C PRO A 257 26.45 -28.95 -27.43
N THR A 258 25.97 -30.18 -27.63
CA THR A 258 24.56 -30.54 -27.58
C THR A 258 23.99 -30.32 -26.17
N SER A 259 22.69 -29.97 -26.11
CA SER A 259 21.83 -29.64 -24.96
C SER A 259 21.76 -28.11 -24.70
N ASP A 260 20.61 -27.41 -24.72
CA ASP A 260 19.24 -27.80 -24.41
C ASP A 260 18.21 -26.95 -25.18
N LEU A 261 17.20 -27.63 -25.75
CA LEU A 261 15.94 -27.00 -26.17
C LEU A 261 15.16 -26.62 -24.91
N VAL A 262 15.39 -25.42 -24.39
CA VAL A 262 14.53 -24.84 -23.35
C VAL A 262 13.27 -24.27 -24.02
N ALA A 263 12.17 -25.02 -23.90
CA ALA A 263 10.83 -24.58 -24.24
C ALA A 263 10.46 -23.31 -23.44
N PRO A 264 9.84 -22.28 -24.05
CA PRO A 264 9.26 -21.19 -23.28
C PRO A 264 8.09 -21.71 -22.44
N GLY A 265 8.13 -21.35 -21.15
CA GLY A 265 7.40 -21.95 -20.06
C GLY A 265 5.87 -22.01 -20.21
N ARG A 266 5.34 -23.16 -19.81
CA ARG A 266 3.96 -23.31 -19.32
C ARG A 266 3.74 -22.35 -18.16
N ALA A 267 2.76 -21.46 -18.28
CA ALA A 267 2.15 -20.84 -17.13
C ALA A 267 1.50 -21.95 -16.28
N THR A 268 2.01 -22.13 -15.06
CA THR A 268 1.42 -22.96 -14.03
C THR A 268 0.10 -22.35 -13.59
N LEU A 269 -1.01 -22.99 -13.99
CA LEU A 269 -2.28 -22.89 -13.30
C LEU A 269 -2.21 -23.87 -12.13
N ASP A 270 -2.11 -23.33 -10.92
CA ASP A 270 -2.20 -24.10 -9.69
C ASP A 270 -3.62 -24.68 -9.57
N TYR A 271 -3.70 -26.02 -9.53
CA TYR A 271 -4.92 -26.77 -9.31
C TYR A 271 -4.57 -28.00 -8.44
N GLU A 272 -4.63 -27.81 -7.12
CA GLU A 272 -4.82 -28.87 -6.12
C GLU A 272 -5.51 -28.21 -4.93
N ALA A 273 -6.44 -28.81 -4.20
CA ALA A 273 -7.27 -29.97 -4.41
C ALA A 273 -8.35 -29.86 -3.32
N THR A 274 -9.59 -30.10 -3.70
CA THR A 274 -10.67 -30.45 -2.79
C THR A 274 -10.34 -31.78 -2.09
N LYS A 275 -10.39 -31.80 -0.76
CA LYS A 275 -10.69 -33.01 0.03
C LYS A 275 -11.81 -32.73 1.01
N GLU A 276 -12.94 -33.36 0.73
CA GLU A 276 -13.82 -34.08 1.65
C GLU A 276 -13.92 -33.61 3.11
N LYS A 277 -15.11 -33.12 3.47
CA LYS A 277 -15.87 -33.69 4.60
C LYS A 277 -17.35 -33.78 4.25
N THR A 278 -17.72 -34.98 3.87
CA THR A 278 -19.03 -35.61 4.03
C THR A 278 -19.54 -35.45 5.46
N ALA A 279 -20.76 -34.96 5.67
CA ALA A 279 -21.70 -35.50 6.67
C ALA A 279 -23.04 -34.73 6.69
N ARG A 280 -24.11 -35.50 6.42
CA ARG A 280 -25.50 -35.34 6.88
C ARG A 280 -26.44 -34.40 6.12
N GLY A 281 -27.25 -35.00 5.24
CA GLY A 281 -28.69 -34.69 5.19
C GLY A 281 -29.39 -35.19 6.47
N PRO A 282 -30.71 -34.94 6.67
CA PRO A 282 -31.70 -35.48 5.73
C PRO A 282 -33.00 -34.66 5.52
N SER A 283 -33.68 -35.04 4.43
CA SER A 283 -35.14 -35.17 4.19
C SER A 283 -36.18 -34.34 4.94
N GLU A 284 -37.13 -33.85 4.15
CA GLU A 284 -38.53 -33.59 4.49
C GLU A 284 -39.11 -34.51 5.59
N ARG A 285 -39.85 -33.92 6.53
CA ARG A 285 -41.13 -34.45 7.03
C ARG A 285 -41.93 -33.35 7.75
N ARG A 286 -43.23 -33.41 7.49
CA ARG A 286 -44.32 -32.67 8.15
C ARG A 286 -44.26 -32.90 9.66
N ASP A 287 -44.57 -31.87 10.44
CA ASP A 287 -45.78 -31.84 11.28
C ASP A 287 -45.82 -30.57 12.15
N GLY A 288 -46.98 -29.91 12.12
CA GLY A 288 -47.67 -29.51 13.34
C GLY A 288 -47.22 -28.26 14.14
N ARG A 289 -47.98 -27.18 13.95
CA ARG A 289 -48.94 -26.63 14.95
C ARG A 289 -48.41 -25.88 16.22
N TRP A 290 -49.00 -24.68 16.37
CA TRP A 290 -49.25 -23.84 17.57
C TRP A 290 -48.15 -22.94 18.15
N ALA A 291 -48.35 -21.62 17.97
CA ALA A 291 -48.54 -20.63 19.04
C ALA A 291 -48.84 -19.25 18.39
N HIS A 292 -50.10 -18.96 18.05
CA HIS A 292 -50.96 -17.92 18.68
C HIS A 292 -50.27 -16.75 19.43
N LYS A 293 -50.68 -15.53 19.00
CA LYS A 293 -50.98 -14.30 19.75
C LYS A 293 -49.78 -13.47 20.29
N ASP A 294 -49.74 -12.14 20.21
CA ASP A 294 -50.79 -11.12 20.20
C ASP A 294 -50.36 -9.78 19.53
N GLY A 295 -51.38 -9.04 19.06
CA GLY A 295 -51.48 -7.58 19.09
C GLY A 295 -50.83 -6.80 17.94
N SER A 296 -51.35 -5.69 17.43
CA SER A 296 -52.63 -4.97 17.54
C SER A 296 -52.49 -3.72 16.65
N ASN A 297 -53.62 -3.22 16.13
CA ASN A 297 -53.83 -1.91 15.47
C ASN A 297 -53.17 -1.66 14.11
N GLY A 298 -53.83 -1.03 13.14
CA GLY A 298 -55.15 -0.40 13.18
C GLY A 298 -55.47 0.25 11.83
N ASN A 299 -56.78 0.33 11.58
CA ASN A 299 -57.46 1.45 10.92
C ASN A 299 -57.21 1.67 9.42
N ASP A 300 -58.23 1.44 8.60
CA ASP A 300 -58.97 2.55 7.98
C ASP A 300 -60.29 2.05 7.37
N ARG A 301 -61.35 2.72 7.80
CA ARG A 301 -62.70 2.64 7.25
C ARG A 301 -62.93 3.90 6.40
N ASN A 302 -63.85 3.72 5.47
CA ASN A 302 -64.62 4.71 4.70
C ASN A 302 -64.01 5.16 3.36
N GLU A 303 -64.75 4.76 2.32
CA GLU A 303 -65.36 5.60 1.27
C GLU A 303 -64.60 6.85 0.80
#